data_AF-A0A807N113-F1
#
_entry.id   AF-A0A807N113-F1
#
_cell.length_a   1.000
_cell.length_b   1.000
_cell.length_c   1.000
_cell.angle_alpha   90.00
_cell.angle_beta   90.00
_cell.angle_gamma   90.00
#
_symmetry.space_group_name_H-M   'P 1'
#
loop_
_entity.id
_entity.type
_entity.pdbx_description
1 polymer ?
#
loop_
_entity_poly.entity_id
_entity_poly.type
_entity_poly.pdbx_seq_one_letter_code
_entity_poly.pdbx_strand_id
1 'polypeptide(L)'
;MTTEPWFVLDEEGHSTGRFKRDRLEHARRAQLKDQRDLDAALTLLDAIGDWVEAWRDGDTEEGRYITEDALRTLQVICHRLGIAADLTSDLDVSGSRRRAYTVWEMLRPAHEQLLAYERDLLARELESTGWPTVEVEIESLRAAWRRANSVQDYSTVGNQAVRVLEVLSDVVGDDQVPRDRTKNRLMNYLDDRAGGNANADLKKLVARAFDLAHGVKHDRQPNRLKAGSAASAAILIVSMVRTASEPG
;
A
#
# COMPACT_ATOMS: atom_id res chain seq x y z
N MET A 1 -4.67 -8.67 16.19
CA MET A 1 -6.02 -8.32 16.67
C MET A 1 -6.94 -8.42 15.46
N THR A 2 -8.10 -9.06 15.60
CA THR A 2 -9.10 -9.15 14.52
C THR A 2 -9.90 -7.85 14.47
N THR A 3 -9.92 -7.20 13.31
CA THR A 3 -10.70 -5.98 13.07
C THR A 3 -12.19 -6.27 13.22
N GLU A 4 -12.90 -5.44 13.97
CA GLU A 4 -14.33 -5.60 14.15
C GLU A 4 -15.11 -5.12 12.89
N PRO A 5 -16.09 -5.89 12.40
CA PRO A 5 -16.87 -5.54 11.21
C PRO A 5 -17.79 -4.34 11.45
N TRP A 6 -18.06 -3.59 10.37
CA TRP A 6 -18.97 -2.44 10.37
C TRP A 6 -20.45 -2.81 10.47
N PHE A 7 -20.83 -3.99 9.97
CA PHE A 7 -22.19 -4.49 10.03
C PHE A 7 -22.46 -5.30 11.31
N VAL A 8 -23.70 -5.27 11.76
CA VAL A 8 -24.25 -6.24 12.70
C VAL A 8 -24.32 -7.58 11.98
N LEU A 9 -23.78 -8.62 12.61
CA LEU A 9 -23.81 -9.99 12.09
C LEU A 9 -24.99 -10.76 12.71
N ASP A 10 -25.58 -11.68 11.96
CA ASP A 10 -26.55 -12.64 12.48
C ASP A 10 -25.87 -13.79 13.27
N GLU A 11 -26.67 -14.73 13.76
CA GLU A 11 -26.19 -15.88 14.55
C GLU A 11 -25.26 -16.82 13.75
N GLU A 12 -25.34 -16.78 12.42
CA GLU A 12 -24.49 -17.55 11.50
C GLU A 12 -23.24 -16.77 11.08
N GLY A 13 -23.11 -15.50 11.48
CA GLY A 13 -22.00 -14.63 11.17
C GLY A 13 -22.14 -13.87 9.85
N HIS A 14 -23.31 -13.87 9.21
CA HIS A 14 -23.57 -13.12 7.97
C HIS A 14 -23.99 -11.69 8.27
N SER A 15 -23.68 -10.76 7.35
CA SER A 15 -24.08 -9.36 7.48
C SER A 15 -25.60 -9.21 7.42
N THR A 16 -26.16 -8.52 8.42
CA THR A 16 -27.59 -8.16 8.44
C THR A 16 -27.91 -6.95 7.56
N GLY A 17 -26.91 -6.33 6.91
CA GLY A 17 -27.06 -5.08 6.16
C GLY A 17 -27.30 -3.85 7.06
N ARG A 18 -27.20 -3.98 8.38
CA ARG A 18 -27.33 -2.87 9.34
C ARG A 18 -25.98 -2.51 9.92
N PHE A 19 -25.60 -1.24 9.85
CA PHE A 19 -24.36 -0.76 10.47
C PHE A 19 -24.45 -0.77 12.01
N LYS A 20 -23.33 -1.07 12.66
CA LYS A 20 -23.16 -0.93 14.12
C LYS A 20 -23.11 0.56 14.50
N ARG A 21 -24.21 1.09 15.02
CA ARG A 21 -24.34 2.51 15.41
C ARG A 21 -23.25 2.95 16.39
N ASP A 22 -22.98 2.16 17.43
CA ASP A 22 -21.98 2.50 18.43
C ASP A 22 -20.59 2.63 17.80
N ARG A 23 -20.24 1.76 16.85
CA ARG A 23 -18.94 1.80 16.16
C ARG A 23 -18.82 3.04 15.28
N LEU A 24 -19.88 3.40 14.53
CA LEU A 24 -19.92 4.64 13.77
C LEU A 24 -19.76 5.87 14.69
N GLU A 25 -20.45 5.89 15.83
CA GLU A 25 -20.36 6.98 16.81
C GLU A 25 -18.97 7.12 17.41
N HIS A 26 -18.32 6.01 17.76
CA HIS A 26 -16.94 6.01 18.25
C HIS A 26 -15.98 6.52 17.17
N ALA A 27 -16.10 6.01 15.94
CA ALA A 27 -15.27 6.41 14.82
C ALA A 27 -15.41 7.90 14.47
N ARG A 28 -16.58 8.50 14.69
CA ARG A 28 -16.77 9.96 14.55
C ARG A 28 -16.00 10.77 15.60
N ARG A 29 -15.90 10.27 16.83
CA ARG A 29 -15.27 11.01 17.94
C ARG A 29 -13.76 10.87 17.97
N ALA A 30 -13.23 9.69 17.62
CA ALA A 30 -11.81 9.39 17.71
C ALA A 30 -11.43 8.24 16.77
N GLN A 31 -10.13 7.99 16.63
CA GLN A 31 -9.62 6.78 16.00
C GLN A 31 -10.09 5.54 16.79
N LEU A 32 -10.50 4.49 16.08
CA LEU A 32 -10.88 3.22 16.67
C LEU A 32 -9.67 2.52 17.30
N LYS A 33 -9.91 1.73 18.35
CA LYS A 33 -8.83 1.04 19.07
C LYS A 33 -8.25 -0.14 18.28
N ASP A 34 -9.03 -0.71 17.37
CA ASP A 34 -8.70 -1.92 16.61
C ASP A 34 -8.21 -1.65 15.19
N GLN A 35 -8.23 -0.39 14.72
CA GLN A 35 -7.78 -0.03 13.36
C GLN A 35 -7.37 1.44 13.25
N ARG A 36 -6.44 1.75 12.33
CA ARG A 36 -6.03 3.14 12.01
C ARG A 36 -7.14 3.84 11.23
N ASP A 37 -7.11 5.17 11.20
CA ASP A 37 -8.10 5.97 10.48
C ASP A 37 -8.17 5.65 8.97
N LEU A 38 -7.04 5.35 8.31
CA LEU A 38 -7.03 4.95 6.90
C LEU A 38 -7.75 3.60 6.69
N ASP A 39 -7.39 2.59 7.49
CA ASP A 39 -7.99 1.26 7.41
C ASP A 39 -9.48 1.33 7.73
N ALA A 40 -9.87 2.16 8.70
CA ALA A 40 -11.27 2.45 9.02
C ALA A 40 -12.02 3.13 7.86
N ALA A 41 -11.41 4.10 7.19
CA ALA A 41 -12.02 4.80 6.06
C ALA A 41 -12.24 3.88 4.86
N LEU A 42 -11.24 3.07 4.48
CA LEU A 42 -11.33 2.14 3.36
C LEU A 42 -12.38 1.05 3.61
N THR A 43 -12.33 0.40 4.78
CA THR A 43 -13.29 -0.66 5.11
C THR A 43 -14.72 -0.14 5.31
N LEU A 44 -14.89 1.11 5.76
CA LEU A 44 -16.21 1.75 5.83
C LEU A 44 -16.72 2.13 4.44
N LEU A 45 -15.84 2.59 3.55
CA LEU A 45 -16.18 2.89 2.15
C LEU A 45 -16.68 1.62 1.44
N ASP A 46 -15.97 0.50 1.58
CA ASP A 46 -16.37 -0.80 1.04
C ASP A 46 -17.72 -1.24 1.62
N ALA A 47 -17.90 -1.13 2.94
CA ALA A 47 -19.17 -1.48 3.58
C ALA A 47 -20.35 -0.61 3.08
N ILE A 48 -20.13 0.68 2.80
CA ILE A 48 -21.18 1.52 2.18
C ILE A 48 -21.44 1.07 0.74
N GLY A 49 -20.42 0.73 -0.02
CA GLY A 49 -20.55 0.17 -1.38
C GLY A 49 -21.39 -1.11 -1.40
N ASP A 50 -21.02 -2.09 -0.57
CA ASP A 50 -21.75 -3.37 -0.42
C ASP A 50 -23.22 -3.15 -0.05
N TRP A 51 -23.48 -2.19 0.85
CA TRP A 51 -24.83 -1.82 1.25
C TRP A 51 -25.63 -1.23 0.08
N VAL A 52 -25.02 -0.34 -0.71
CA VAL A 52 -25.66 0.29 -1.87
C VAL A 52 -25.93 -0.74 -2.98
N GLU A 53 -25.03 -1.69 -3.21
CA GLU A 53 -25.25 -2.77 -4.20
C GLU A 53 -26.39 -3.70 -3.79
N ALA A 54 -26.54 -3.96 -2.50
CA ALA A 54 -27.61 -4.80 -1.96
C ALA A 54 -28.98 -4.10 -1.91
N TRP A 55 -29.04 -2.78 -2.16
CA TRP A 55 -30.24 -1.96 -2.02
C TRP A 55 -31.34 -2.37 -3.02
N ARG A 56 -32.55 -2.60 -2.51
CA ARG A 56 -33.75 -2.91 -3.32
C ARG A 56 -34.79 -1.77 -3.27
N ASP A 57 -35.60 -1.67 -4.33
CA ASP A 57 -36.74 -0.75 -4.36
C ASP A 57 -37.75 -1.09 -3.25
N GLY A 58 -38.04 -0.12 -2.36
CA GLY A 58 -38.97 -0.30 -1.23
C GLY A 58 -38.33 -0.27 0.16
N ASP A 59 -37.02 -0.08 0.28
CA ASP A 59 -36.36 0.04 1.58
C ASP A 59 -36.82 1.28 2.38
N THR A 60 -36.95 1.06 3.69
CA THR A 60 -37.59 1.96 4.67
C THR A 60 -36.80 3.25 4.94
N GLU A 61 -37.45 4.26 5.53
CA GLU A 61 -36.78 5.47 6.06
C GLU A 61 -35.61 5.14 7.00
N GLU A 62 -35.64 4.00 7.70
CA GLU A 62 -34.56 3.60 8.61
C GLU A 62 -33.25 3.29 7.87
N GLY A 63 -33.33 2.68 6.67
CA GLY A 63 -32.16 2.49 5.80
C GLY A 63 -31.58 3.81 5.30
N ARG A 64 -32.45 4.82 5.10
CA ARG A 64 -32.06 6.18 4.73
C ARG A 64 -31.12 6.81 5.75
N TYR A 65 -31.53 6.82 7.03
CA TYR A 65 -30.76 7.45 8.11
C TYR A 65 -29.44 6.73 8.39
N ILE A 66 -29.42 5.41 8.26
CA ILE A 66 -28.22 4.59 8.54
C ILE A 66 -27.10 4.89 7.52
N THR A 67 -27.45 5.04 6.24
CA THR A 67 -26.46 5.37 5.19
C THR A 67 -25.97 6.80 5.31
N GLU A 68 -26.83 7.75 5.69
CA GLU A 68 -26.42 9.13 5.98
C GLU A 68 -25.44 9.19 7.17
N ASP A 69 -25.67 8.37 8.19
CA ASP A 69 -24.80 8.31 9.37
C ASP A 69 -23.44 7.66 9.05
N ALA A 70 -23.42 6.65 8.18
CA ALA A 70 -22.18 6.04 7.67
C ALA A 70 -21.39 7.02 6.80
N LEU A 71 -22.05 7.74 5.88
CA LEU A 71 -21.42 8.76 5.02
C LEU A 71 -20.84 9.93 5.83
N ARG A 72 -21.58 10.42 6.84
CA ARG A 72 -21.07 11.44 7.78
C ARG A 72 -19.85 10.93 8.54
N THR A 73 -19.86 9.66 8.95
CA THR A 73 -18.73 9.06 9.65
C THR A 73 -17.50 8.98 8.74
N LEU A 74 -17.67 8.51 7.51
CA LEU A 74 -16.59 8.47 6.51
C LEU A 74 -16.04 9.88 6.25
N GLN A 75 -16.89 10.89 6.11
CA GLN A 75 -16.47 12.28 5.91
C GLN A 75 -15.61 12.80 7.07
N VAL A 76 -16.00 12.50 8.31
CA VAL A 76 -15.23 12.88 9.50
C VAL A 76 -13.86 12.21 9.52
N ILE A 77 -13.78 10.90 9.19
CA ILE A 77 -12.51 10.17 9.14
C ILE A 77 -11.63 10.74 8.02
N CYS A 78 -12.18 10.97 6.82
CA CYS A 78 -11.47 11.62 5.72
C CYS A 78 -10.90 12.99 6.14
N HIS A 79 -11.70 13.81 6.84
CA HIS A 79 -11.24 15.11 7.32
C HIS A 79 -10.06 15.00 8.31
N ARG A 80 -10.06 13.99 9.20
CA ARG A 80 -8.91 13.73 10.09
C ARG A 80 -7.64 13.34 9.33
N LEU A 81 -7.79 12.67 8.18
CA LEU A 81 -6.69 12.33 7.27
C LEU A 81 -6.27 13.51 6.37
N GLY A 82 -6.92 14.68 6.49
CA GLY A 82 -6.68 15.85 5.63
C GLY A 82 -7.29 15.73 4.23
N ILE A 83 -8.19 14.78 4.01
CA ILE A 83 -8.90 14.55 2.74
C ILE A 83 -10.19 15.37 2.74
N ALA A 84 -10.32 16.26 1.76
CA ALA A 84 -11.51 17.09 1.55
C ALA A 84 -12.50 16.37 0.63
N ALA A 85 -13.25 15.43 1.18
CA ALA A 85 -14.36 14.76 0.48
C ALA A 85 -15.71 15.29 0.96
N ASP A 86 -16.57 15.68 0.03
CA ASP A 86 -17.95 16.02 0.32
C ASP A 86 -18.83 14.78 0.12
N LEU A 87 -19.29 14.21 1.23
CA LEU A 87 -20.08 12.98 1.25
C LEU A 87 -21.50 13.21 1.78
N THR A 88 -21.92 14.48 1.93
CA THR A 88 -23.20 14.78 2.60
C THR A 88 -24.04 15.84 1.90
N SER A 89 -23.48 16.69 1.05
CA SER A 89 -24.24 17.81 0.46
C SER A 89 -25.36 17.39 -0.50
N ASP A 90 -25.20 16.26 -1.20
CA ASP A 90 -26.15 15.79 -2.22
C ASP A 90 -27.14 14.72 -1.72
N LEU A 91 -27.32 14.56 -0.41
CA LEU A 91 -28.16 13.48 0.16
C LEU A 91 -29.67 13.67 -0.02
N ASP A 92 -30.11 14.80 -0.56
CA ASP A 92 -31.54 15.18 -0.62
C ASP A 92 -32.27 14.74 -1.89
N VAL A 93 -31.76 13.71 -2.59
CA VAL A 93 -32.39 13.22 -3.83
C VAL A 93 -33.51 12.22 -3.55
N SER A 94 -34.70 12.47 -4.13
CA SER A 94 -35.87 11.59 -4.04
C SER A 94 -35.79 10.41 -5.02
N GLY A 95 -35.96 9.18 -4.51
CA GLY A 95 -36.09 7.93 -5.30
C GLY A 95 -34.93 6.95 -5.11
N SER A 96 -35.23 5.70 -4.75
CA SER A 96 -34.31 4.62 -4.35
C SER A 96 -33.13 4.41 -5.32
N ARG A 97 -33.40 4.17 -6.62
CA ARG A 97 -32.32 3.94 -7.60
C ARG A 97 -31.49 5.18 -7.90
N ARG A 98 -32.13 6.36 -8.00
CA ARG A 98 -31.41 7.62 -8.23
C ARG A 98 -30.46 7.89 -7.06
N ARG A 99 -30.90 7.58 -5.85
CA ARG A 99 -30.09 7.72 -4.63
C ARG A 99 -28.91 6.75 -4.59
N ALA A 100 -29.07 5.49 -5.00
CA ALA A 100 -27.94 4.56 -5.13
C ALA A 100 -26.85 5.09 -6.08
N TYR A 101 -27.24 5.61 -7.24
CA TYR A 101 -26.31 6.26 -8.17
C TYR A 101 -25.66 7.51 -7.55
N THR A 102 -26.44 8.37 -6.88
CA THR A 102 -25.91 9.55 -6.19
C THR A 102 -24.88 9.18 -5.13
N VAL A 103 -25.13 8.17 -4.30
CA VAL A 103 -24.16 7.72 -3.29
C VAL A 103 -22.87 7.22 -3.95
N TRP A 104 -22.97 6.47 -5.06
CA TRP A 104 -21.78 6.06 -5.82
C TRP A 104 -20.97 7.24 -6.38
N GLU A 105 -21.64 8.25 -6.94
CA GLU A 105 -20.98 9.48 -7.39
C GLU A 105 -20.28 10.20 -6.23
N MET A 106 -20.91 10.25 -5.05
CA MET A 106 -20.35 10.88 -3.85
C MET A 106 -19.15 10.11 -3.28
N LEU A 107 -19.20 8.78 -3.28
CA LEU A 107 -18.10 7.94 -2.77
C LEU A 107 -16.86 8.01 -3.66
N ARG A 108 -17.02 8.23 -4.98
CA ARG A 108 -15.91 8.16 -5.94
C ARG A 108 -14.77 9.13 -5.60
N PRO A 109 -14.99 10.44 -5.35
CA PRO A 109 -13.91 11.34 -4.94
C PRO A 109 -13.20 10.91 -3.65
N ALA A 110 -13.94 10.41 -2.66
CA ALA A 110 -13.35 9.91 -1.42
C ALA A 110 -12.52 8.65 -1.68
N HIS A 111 -13.02 7.72 -2.49
CA HIS A 111 -12.33 6.50 -2.87
C HIS A 111 -11.02 6.79 -3.59
N GLU A 112 -11.05 7.66 -4.60
CA GLU A 112 -9.86 8.05 -5.36
C GLU A 112 -8.82 8.75 -4.47
N GLN A 113 -9.25 9.63 -3.58
CA GLN A 113 -8.35 10.33 -2.65
C GLN A 113 -7.81 9.43 -1.54
N LEU A 114 -8.61 8.48 -1.02
CA LEU A 114 -8.16 7.50 -0.04
C LEU A 114 -7.15 6.53 -0.65
N LEU A 115 -7.39 6.06 -1.88
CA LEU A 115 -6.41 5.24 -2.61
C LEU A 115 -5.15 6.05 -2.97
N ALA A 116 -5.27 7.33 -3.32
CA ALA A 116 -4.12 8.19 -3.53
C ALA A 116 -3.34 8.41 -2.22
N TYR A 117 -4.03 8.64 -1.11
CA TYR A 117 -3.44 8.78 0.22
C TYR A 117 -2.77 7.49 0.68
N GLU A 118 -3.38 6.33 0.45
CA GLU A 118 -2.79 5.01 0.71
C GLU A 118 -1.53 4.81 -0.13
N ARG A 119 -1.57 5.14 -1.44
CA ARG A 119 -0.40 5.07 -2.32
C ARG A 119 0.71 6.04 -1.89
N ASP A 120 0.34 7.24 -1.46
CA ASP A 120 1.27 8.24 -0.93
C ASP A 120 1.85 7.80 0.41
N LEU A 121 1.04 7.21 1.29
CA LEU A 121 1.49 6.66 2.56
C LEU A 121 2.43 5.49 2.33
N LEU A 122 2.12 4.55 1.43
CA LEU A 122 3.01 3.47 1.02
C LEU A 122 4.28 4.01 0.33
N ALA A 123 4.16 5.08 -0.45
CA ALA A 123 5.30 5.75 -1.07
C ALA A 123 6.15 6.54 -0.07
N ARG A 124 5.60 6.96 1.07
CA ARG A 124 6.27 7.66 2.19
C ARG A 124 6.78 6.71 3.27
N GLU A 125 6.11 5.58 3.49
CA GLU A 125 6.55 4.42 4.30
C GLU A 125 7.70 3.69 3.60
N LEU A 126 7.91 3.95 2.30
CA LEU A 126 9.22 3.91 1.67
C LEU A 126 9.93 5.25 1.91
N GLU A 127 10.39 5.49 3.13
CA GLU A 127 11.10 6.72 3.48
C GLU A 127 12.25 7.02 2.48
N SER A 128 12.61 8.30 2.30
CA SER A 128 13.87 8.72 1.64
C SER A 128 14.99 7.91 2.26
N THR A 129 15.60 6.95 1.55
CA THR A 129 16.42 5.81 2.05
C THR A 129 17.40 6.09 3.21
N GLY A 130 17.65 7.36 3.53
CA GLY A 130 18.69 7.83 4.43
C GLY A 130 20.03 7.96 3.70
N TRP A 131 20.07 7.49 2.45
CA TRP A 131 21.24 7.34 1.62
C TRP A 131 21.00 8.05 0.29
N PRO A 132 21.34 9.35 0.19
CA PRO A 132 21.07 10.15 -1.00
C PRO A 132 21.59 9.53 -2.31
N THR A 133 22.69 8.79 -2.24
CA THR A 133 23.25 8.06 -3.39
C THR A 133 22.36 6.91 -3.85
N VAL A 134 21.71 6.19 -2.94
CA VAL A 134 20.75 5.12 -3.27
C VAL A 134 19.48 5.70 -3.88
N GLU A 135 19.02 6.86 -3.40
CA GLU A 135 17.84 7.55 -3.95
C GLU A 135 18.02 7.97 -5.42
N VAL A 136 19.20 8.49 -5.76
CA VAL A 136 19.54 8.84 -7.16
C VAL A 136 19.42 7.63 -8.08
N GLU A 137 19.89 6.46 -7.63
CA GLU A 137 19.80 5.23 -8.42
C GLU A 137 18.37 4.68 -8.47
N ILE A 138 17.58 4.81 -7.38
CA ILE A 138 16.15 4.44 -7.38
C ILE A 138 15.37 5.32 -8.37
N GLU A 139 15.62 6.63 -8.41
CA GLU A 139 14.93 7.48 -9.38
C GLU A 139 15.38 7.19 -10.81
N SER A 140 16.67 6.88 -11.01
CA SER A 140 17.18 6.41 -12.30
C SER A 140 16.52 5.11 -12.75
N LEU A 141 16.34 4.15 -11.84
CA LEU A 141 15.63 2.89 -12.08
C LEU A 141 14.15 3.14 -12.44
N ARG A 142 13.45 3.98 -11.67
CA ARG A 142 12.05 4.38 -11.94
C ARG A 142 11.93 5.04 -13.32
N ALA A 143 12.85 5.95 -13.63
CA ALA A 143 12.86 6.65 -14.91
C ALA A 143 13.16 5.73 -16.10
N ALA A 144 14.01 4.71 -15.93
CA ALA A 144 14.26 3.67 -16.92
C ALA A 144 13.02 2.79 -17.13
N TRP A 145 12.37 2.36 -16.03
CA TRP A 145 11.14 1.55 -16.08
C TRP A 145 9.99 2.25 -16.80
N ARG A 146 9.73 3.53 -16.49
CA ARG A 146 8.66 4.33 -17.13
C ARG A 146 8.83 4.43 -18.65
N ARG A 147 10.06 4.38 -19.15
CA ARG A 147 10.38 4.50 -20.58
C ARG A 147 10.46 3.15 -21.31
N ALA A 148 10.45 2.04 -20.59
CA ALA A 148 10.76 0.75 -21.17
C ALA A 148 9.65 0.21 -22.08
N ASN A 149 9.97 0.03 -23.37
CA ASN A 149 9.04 -0.57 -24.34
C ASN A 149 9.72 -1.59 -25.28
N SER A 150 11.02 -1.79 -25.14
CA SER A 150 11.81 -2.74 -25.94
C SER A 150 12.63 -3.71 -25.08
N VAL A 151 13.16 -4.76 -25.71
CA VAL A 151 14.07 -5.73 -25.07
C VAL A 151 15.30 -5.03 -24.49
N GLN A 152 15.85 -4.04 -25.20
CA GLN A 152 17.01 -3.27 -24.74
C GLN A 152 16.67 -2.42 -23.50
N ASP A 153 15.47 -1.85 -23.44
CA ASP A 153 15.04 -1.10 -22.27
C ASP A 153 14.83 -2.02 -21.06
N TYR A 154 14.27 -3.21 -21.25
CA TYR A 154 14.12 -4.18 -20.17
C TYR A 154 15.47 -4.67 -19.63
N SER A 155 16.48 -4.87 -20.49
CA SER A 155 17.86 -5.12 -20.05
C SER A 155 18.43 -3.92 -19.26
N THR A 156 18.14 -2.70 -19.72
CA THR A 156 18.55 -1.46 -19.04
C THR A 156 17.93 -1.36 -17.64
N VAL A 157 16.66 -1.72 -17.48
CA VAL A 157 15.99 -1.80 -16.17
C VAL A 157 16.68 -2.83 -15.26
N GLY A 158 17.04 -4.00 -15.78
CA GLY A 158 17.82 -4.99 -15.04
C GLY A 158 19.18 -4.44 -14.58
N ASN A 159 19.88 -3.70 -15.45
CA ASN A 159 21.15 -3.08 -15.12
C ASN A 159 21.00 -1.99 -14.03
N GLN A 160 19.95 -1.16 -14.10
CA GLN A 160 19.65 -0.17 -13.08
C GLN A 160 19.28 -0.82 -11.74
N ALA A 161 18.55 -1.94 -11.76
CA ALA A 161 18.22 -2.69 -10.55
C ALA A 161 19.48 -3.26 -9.86
N VAL A 162 20.44 -3.77 -10.65
CA VAL A 162 21.77 -4.18 -10.12
C VAL A 162 22.49 -2.98 -9.50
N ARG A 163 22.47 -1.82 -10.18
CA ARG A 163 23.16 -0.61 -9.71
C ARG A 163 22.60 -0.09 -8.39
N VAL A 164 21.28 -0.13 -8.18
CA VAL A 164 20.66 0.19 -6.88
C VAL A 164 21.24 -0.72 -5.78
N LEU A 165 21.33 -2.02 -6.02
CA LEU A 165 21.86 -2.98 -5.04
C LEU A 165 23.36 -2.80 -4.78
N GLU A 166 24.14 -2.46 -5.80
CA GLU A 166 25.58 -2.14 -5.69
C GLU A 166 25.80 -0.88 -4.83
N VAL A 167 25.06 0.20 -5.11
CA VAL A 167 25.19 1.44 -4.34
C VAL A 167 24.68 1.25 -2.90
N LEU A 168 23.60 0.50 -2.70
CA LEU A 168 23.16 0.10 -1.36
C LEU A 168 24.27 -0.65 -0.62
N SER A 169 24.90 -1.63 -1.27
CA SER A 169 26.01 -2.38 -0.70
C SER A 169 27.23 -1.52 -0.41
N ASP A 170 27.48 -0.46 -1.16
CA ASP A 170 28.57 0.48 -0.88
C ASP A 170 28.29 1.31 0.37
N VAL A 171 27.02 1.60 0.65
CA VAL A 171 26.62 2.42 1.79
C VAL A 171 26.56 1.60 3.09
N VAL A 172 26.04 0.38 3.06
CA VAL A 172 25.83 -0.43 4.27
C VAL A 172 26.80 -1.60 4.43
N GLY A 173 27.40 -2.07 3.34
CA GLY A 173 28.15 -3.32 3.35
C GLY A 173 29.55 -3.18 3.91
N ASP A 174 30.00 -4.22 4.61
CA ASP A 174 31.37 -4.37 5.12
C ASP A 174 32.40 -4.06 4.03
N ASP A 175 33.37 -3.19 4.36
CA ASP A 175 34.45 -2.73 3.48
C ASP A 175 35.57 -3.77 3.35
N GLN A 176 35.62 -4.77 4.25
CA GLN A 176 36.54 -5.91 4.16
C GLN A 176 36.14 -6.91 3.08
N VAL A 177 34.86 -6.92 2.69
CA VAL A 177 34.37 -7.75 1.60
C VAL A 177 34.52 -6.97 0.28
N PRO A 178 35.20 -7.54 -0.73
CA PRO A 178 35.39 -6.87 -2.02
C PRO A 178 34.11 -6.31 -2.63
N ARG A 179 34.22 -5.12 -3.23
CA ARG A 179 33.08 -4.37 -3.79
C ARG A 179 32.28 -5.15 -4.85
N ASP A 180 32.94 -6.00 -5.62
CA ASP A 180 32.32 -6.86 -6.63
C ASP A 180 31.49 -8.01 -6.04
N ARG A 181 31.52 -8.19 -4.71
CA ARG A 181 30.71 -9.18 -3.98
C ARG A 181 29.50 -8.54 -3.27
N THR A 182 28.80 -7.65 -3.96
CA THR A 182 27.57 -6.96 -3.52
C THR A 182 26.60 -7.85 -2.74
N LYS A 183 26.29 -9.03 -3.28
CA LYS A 183 25.40 -10.02 -2.63
C LYS A 183 25.89 -10.43 -1.24
N ASN A 184 27.18 -10.72 -1.09
CA ASN A 184 27.77 -11.14 0.17
C ASN A 184 27.85 -9.98 1.16
N ARG A 185 28.19 -8.78 0.70
CA ARG A 185 28.23 -7.56 1.52
C ARG A 185 26.89 -7.27 2.18
N LEU A 186 25.79 -7.33 1.42
CA LEU A 186 24.44 -7.13 1.95
C LEU A 186 24.00 -8.26 2.89
N MET A 187 24.33 -9.51 2.57
CA MET A 187 24.00 -10.64 3.45
C MET A 187 24.76 -10.60 4.78
N ASN A 188 26.04 -10.21 4.77
CA ASN A 188 26.85 -10.05 5.98
C ASN A 188 26.32 -8.90 6.84
N TYR A 189 25.96 -7.77 6.23
CA TYR A 189 25.33 -6.66 6.93
C TYR A 189 24.09 -7.09 7.73
N LEU A 190 23.25 -7.97 7.15
CA LEU A 190 22.09 -8.52 7.85
C LEU A 190 22.48 -9.46 9.00
N ASP A 191 23.58 -10.23 8.86
CA ASP A 191 24.06 -11.09 9.95
C ASP A 191 24.49 -10.25 11.17
N ASP A 192 25.19 -9.14 10.92
CA ASP A 192 25.73 -8.26 11.96
C ASP A 192 24.63 -7.52 12.74
N ARG A 193 23.49 -7.23 12.12
CA ARG A 193 22.41 -6.43 12.73
C ARG A 193 21.43 -7.21 13.60
N ALA A 194 21.23 -8.52 13.37
CA ALA A 194 20.22 -9.29 14.13
C ALA A 194 20.70 -10.65 14.67
N GLY A 195 22.02 -10.90 14.74
CA GLY A 195 22.54 -12.11 15.37
C GLY A 195 22.42 -13.37 14.50
N GLY A 196 22.84 -13.28 13.23
CA GLY A 196 23.00 -14.44 12.34
C GLY A 196 21.70 -15.12 11.91
N ASN A 197 21.42 -16.32 12.45
CA ASN A 197 20.37 -17.23 11.97
C ASN A 197 18.95 -16.64 11.94
N ALA A 198 18.69 -15.59 12.72
CA ALA A 198 17.40 -14.88 12.72
C ALA A 198 17.04 -14.27 11.34
N ASN A 199 18.04 -14.01 10.49
CA ASN A 199 17.86 -13.35 9.19
C ASN A 199 18.03 -14.30 7.99
N ALA A 200 18.03 -15.62 8.18
CA ALA A 200 18.28 -16.59 7.10
C ALA A 200 17.34 -16.41 5.90
N ASP A 201 16.07 -16.13 6.13
CA ASP A 201 15.09 -15.93 5.05
C ASP A 201 15.24 -14.56 4.37
N LEU A 202 15.60 -13.51 5.12
CA LEU A 202 15.92 -12.20 4.56
C LEU A 202 17.16 -12.26 3.65
N LYS A 203 18.19 -13.01 4.07
CA LYS A 203 19.39 -13.24 3.25
C LYS A 203 19.07 -13.98 1.95
N LYS A 204 18.17 -14.98 2.00
CA LYS A 204 17.67 -15.64 0.78
C LYS A 204 16.95 -14.64 -0.12
N LEU A 205 16.18 -13.71 0.44
CA LEU A 205 15.49 -12.68 -0.35
C LEU A 205 16.49 -11.74 -1.05
N VAL A 206 17.51 -11.24 -0.33
CA VAL A 206 18.62 -10.46 -0.94
C VAL A 206 19.25 -11.22 -2.08
N ALA A 207 19.61 -12.48 -1.83
CA ALA A 207 20.26 -13.35 -2.80
C ALA A 207 19.42 -13.48 -4.08
N ARG A 208 18.11 -13.74 -3.94
CA ARG A 208 17.21 -13.92 -5.08
C ARG A 208 16.91 -12.63 -5.81
N ALA A 209 16.79 -11.51 -5.11
CA ALA A 209 16.61 -10.20 -5.74
C ALA A 209 17.82 -9.82 -6.60
N PHE A 210 19.04 -10.04 -6.08
CA PHE A 210 20.27 -9.81 -6.83
C PHE A 210 20.38 -10.74 -8.05
N ASP A 211 20.15 -12.05 -7.86
CA ASP A 211 20.21 -13.03 -8.94
C ASP A 211 19.17 -12.71 -10.05
N LEU A 212 17.97 -12.23 -9.68
CA LEU A 212 16.94 -11.81 -10.61
C LEU A 212 17.38 -10.58 -11.42
N ALA A 213 17.85 -9.52 -10.77
CA ALA A 213 18.31 -8.31 -11.44
C ALA A 213 19.48 -8.60 -12.40
N HIS A 214 20.45 -9.40 -11.93
CA HIS A 214 21.59 -9.82 -12.74
C HIS A 214 21.17 -10.71 -13.92
N GLY A 215 20.21 -11.62 -13.69
CA GLY A 215 19.61 -12.44 -14.73
C GLY A 215 18.95 -11.60 -15.83
N VAL A 216 18.19 -10.56 -15.48
CA VAL A 216 17.57 -9.65 -16.46
C VAL A 216 18.62 -8.86 -17.23
N LYS A 217 19.66 -8.36 -16.56
CA LYS A 217 20.77 -7.64 -17.18
C LYS A 217 21.47 -8.46 -18.28
N HIS A 218 21.59 -9.78 -18.08
CA HIS A 218 22.28 -10.70 -19.00
C HIS A 218 21.35 -11.52 -19.90
N ASP A 219 20.03 -11.41 -19.74
CA ASP A 219 19.06 -12.08 -20.60
C ASP A 219 19.14 -11.49 -22.03
N ARG A 220 19.10 -12.37 -23.03
CA ARG A 220 19.07 -11.96 -24.45
C ARG A 220 17.67 -11.56 -24.90
N GLN A 221 16.64 -11.98 -24.17
CA GLN A 221 15.24 -11.65 -24.43
C GLN A 221 14.48 -11.35 -23.12
N PRO A 222 14.92 -10.37 -22.32
CA PRO A 222 14.15 -9.92 -21.16
C PRO A 222 12.80 -9.39 -21.59
N ASN A 223 11.79 -9.65 -20.77
CA ASN A 223 10.44 -9.18 -20.98
C ASN A 223 10.03 -8.24 -19.84
N ARG A 224 8.90 -7.56 -20.06
CA ARG A 224 8.32 -6.61 -19.11
C ARG A 224 8.19 -7.18 -17.71
N LEU A 225 7.71 -8.42 -17.60
CA LEU A 225 7.48 -9.07 -16.30
C LEU A 225 8.81 -9.21 -15.54
N LYS A 226 9.84 -9.80 -16.16
CA LYS A 226 11.13 -10.03 -15.50
C LYS A 226 11.78 -8.70 -15.09
N ALA A 227 11.79 -7.70 -15.97
CA ALA A 227 12.36 -6.39 -15.68
C ALA A 227 11.61 -5.64 -14.57
N GLY A 228 10.28 -5.66 -14.58
CA GLY A 228 9.46 -5.06 -13.53
C GLY A 228 9.68 -5.75 -12.18
N SER A 229 9.72 -7.08 -12.16
CA SER A 229 9.99 -7.85 -10.94
C SER A 229 11.39 -7.57 -10.39
N ALA A 230 12.41 -7.43 -11.25
CA ALA A 230 13.76 -7.05 -10.83
C ALA A 230 13.78 -5.66 -10.19
N ALA A 231 13.10 -4.68 -10.79
CA ALA A 231 13.00 -3.32 -10.26
C ALA A 231 12.31 -3.29 -8.89
N SER A 232 11.15 -3.95 -8.77
CA SER A 232 10.40 -4.03 -7.51
C SER A 232 11.20 -4.75 -6.42
N ALA A 233 11.88 -5.85 -6.77
CA ALA A 233 12.71 -6.59 -5.83
C ALA A 233 13.89 -5.74 -5.31
N ALA A 234 14.57 -4.99 -6.18
CA ALA A 234 15.65 -4.11 -5.76
C ALA A 234 15.19 -3.03 -4.76
N ILE A 235 14.03 -2.41 -5.02
CA ILE A 235 13.44 -1.42 -4.11
C ILE A 235 13.06 -2.06 -2.76
N LEU A 236 12.44 -3.25 -2.78
CA LEU A 236 12.11 -3.99 -1.55
C LEU A 236 13.35 -4.26 -0.69
N ILE A 237 14.47 -4.66 -1.31
CA ILE A 237 15.72 -4.91 -0.57
C ILE A 237 16.24 -3.62 0.07
N VAL A 238 16.19 -2.47 -0.62
CA VAL A 238 16.58 -1.19 -0.03
C VAL A 238 15.76 -0.90 1.23
N SER A 239 14.44 -1.05 1.16
CA SER A 239 13.54 -0.82 2.30
C SER A 239 13.84 -1.75 3.47
N MET A 240 14.02 -3.04 3.17
CA MET A 240 14.32 -4.04 4.19
C MET A 240 15.67 -3.77 4.88
N VAL A 241 16.71 -3.44 4.12
CA VAL A 241 18.05 -3.12 4.65
C VAL A 241 18.02 -1.83 5.47
N ARG A 242 17.20 -0.86 5.06
CA ARG A 242 16.95 0.36 5.83
C ARG A 242 16.29 0.04 7.17
N THR A 243 15.22 -0.76 7.18
CA THR A 243 14.59 -1.19 8.45
C THR A 243 15.61 -1.89 9.37
N ALA A 244 16.50 -2.72 8.83
CA ALA A 244 17.57 -3.34 9.60
C ALA A 244 18.67 -2.35 10.07
N SER A 245 18.74 -1.15 9.49
CA SER A 245 19.71 -0.11 9.83
C SER A 245 19.31 0.75 11.03
N GLU A 246 18.03 0.76 11.36
CA GLU A 246 17.50 1.48 12.52
C GLU A 246 17.85 0.72 13.82
N PRO A 247 18.22 1.42 14.90
CA PRO A 247 18.46 0.77 16.19
C PRO A 247 17.14 0.19 16.73
N GLY A 248 17.16 -1.11 17.05
CA GLY A 248 16.05 -1.81 17.69
C GLY A 248 15.97 -1.62 19.20
#